data_AF-A0A9R0WZC1-F1
#
_entry.id   AF-A0A9R0WZC1-F1
#
_cell.length_a   1.000
_cell.length_b   1.000
_cell.length_c   1.000
_cell.angle_alpha   90.00
_cell.angle_beta   90.00
_cell.angle_gamma   90.00
#
_symmetry.space_group_name_H-M   'P 1'
#
loop_
_entity.id
_entity.type
_entity.pdbx_description
1 polymer ?
#
loop_
_entity_poly.entity_id
_entity_poly.type
_entity_poly.pdbx_seq_one_letter_code
_entity_poly.pdbx_strand_id
1 'polypeptide(L)'
;MTKEYLERITDTVKRNKEEEEEEDDEDDDEDDGLPGGRRVAKLLRKKQLVESGRQRLSLAARVLPPGQQDGFKFIAKHRQPVTAVALSKDSDKGFSASKDGVILHWDVETGKSEKYLWPTEKVLVSHHAKAPLSKKRSQQVLALAVSSDGRYLATGGFDRHIHLWDVRTREHIQVWYSFVDDIRANHIIQRNACNFDFLFLEQAP
;
A
#
# COMPACT_ATOMS: atom_id res chain seq x y z
N MET A 1 -3.52 20.31 -21.03
CA MET A 1 -2.70 19.61 -20.01
C MET A 1 -2.00 20.57 -19.03
N THR A 2 -0.92 21.27 -19.39
CA THR A 2 -0.14 22.09 -18.42
C THR A 2 -0.85 23.38 -17.98
N LYS A 3 -1.54 24.07 -18.90
CA LYS A 3 -2.32 25.29 -18.59
C LYS A 3 -3.52 24.98 -17.69
N GLU A 4 -4.31 23.96 -18.03
CA GLU A 4 -5.45 23.49 -17.22
C GLU A 4 -5.04 23.05 -15.81
N TYR A 5 -3.86 22.44 -15.66
CA TYR A 5 -3.32 22.06 -14.35
C TYR A 5 -2.98 23.28 -13.49
N LEU A 6 -2.36 24.30 -14.08
CA LEU A 6 -2.06 25.55 -13.39
C LEU A 6 -3.34 26.29 -12.98
N GLU A 7 -4.33 26.37 -13.86
CA GLU A 7 -5.65 26.95 -13.56
C GLU A 7 -6.30 26.24 -12.37
N ARG A 8 -6.34 24.91 -12.39
CA ARG A 8 -6.90 24.11 -11.28
C ARG A 8 -6.19 24.38 -9.95
N ILE A 9 -4.87 24.59 -9.98
CA ILE A 9 -4.09 24.93 -8.78
C ILE A 9 -4.40 26.35 -8.32
N THR A 10 -4.47 27.32 -9.23
CA THR A 10 -4.84 28.70 -8.87
C THR A 10 -6.22 28.76 -8.23
N ASP A 11 -7.17 27.96 -8.70
CA ASP A 11 -8.52 27.88 -8.13
C ASP A 11 -8.56 27.19 -6.76
N THR A 12 -7.61 26.28 -6.48
CA THR A 12 -7.50 25.69 -5.14
C THR A 12 -6.90 26.69 -4.16
N VAL A 13 -5.88 27.45 -4.58
CA VAL A 13 -5.25 28.50 -3.77
C VAL A 13 -6.24 29.63 -3.47
N LYS A 14 -7.08 30.02 -4.44
CA LYS A 14 -8.14 31.02 -4.24
C LYS A 14 -9.17 30.56 -3.20
N ARG A 15 -9.60 29.29 -3.23
CA ARG A 15 -10.50 28.72 -2.22
C ARG A 15 -9.88 28.66 -0.83
N ASN A 16 -8.63 28.21 -0.72
CA ASN A 16 -7.93 28.19 0.57
C ASN A 16 -7.68 29.60 1.13
N LYS A 17 -7.62 30.63 0.29
CA LYS A 17 -7.49 32.03 0.73
C LYS A 17 -8.69 32.51 1.55
N GLU A 18 -9.89 31.95 1.30
CA GLU A 18 -11.10 32.26 2.07
C GLU A 18 -11.14 31.54 3.43
N GLU A 19 -10.27 30.54 3.64
CA GLU A 19 -10.20 29.75 4.89
C GLU A 19 -9.00 30.14 5.78
N GLU A 20 -7.94 30.75 5.22
CA GLU A 20 -6.69 31.13 5.91
C GLU A 20 -6.56 32.67 6.11
N GLU A 21 -7.65 33.40 6.40
CA GLU A 21 -7.59 34.86 6.73
C GLU A 21 -6.93 35.17 8.10
N GLU A 22 -6.36 34.18 8.80
CA GLU A 22 -5.59 34.37 10.04
C GLU A 22 -4.19 33.75 9.92
N GLU A 23 -3.29 34.37 9.16
CA GLU A 23 -1.84 34.31 9.40
C GLU A 23 -1.20 35.45 8.59
N ASP A 24 -1.15 36.63 9.22
CA ASP A 24 -0.40 37.81 8.78
C ASP A 24 1.10 37.49 8.81
N ASP A 25 1.68 37.16 7.66
CA ASP A 25 3.13 37.23 7.46
C ASP A 25 3.44 38.55 6.74
N GLU A 26 3.80 39.57 7.51
CA GLU A 26 4.57 40.72 7.06
C GLU A 26 5.91 40.22 6.50
N ASP A 27 6.05 40.08 5.19
CA ASP A 27 7.36 39.96 4.54
C ASP A 27 7.32 40.64 3.17
N ASP A 28 8.06 41.74 3.11
CA ASP A 28 8.34 42.61 1.96
C ASP A 28 8.85 41.87 0.70
N ASP A 29 8.63 42.55 -0.43
CA ASP A 29 9.36 42.50 -1.70
C ASP A 29 8.93 41.56 -2.88
N GLU A 30 8.75 42.27 -4.01
CA GLU A 30 8.59 41.93 -5.43
C GLU A 30 7.31 41.21 -5.90
N ASP A 31 6.34 42.04 -6.31
CA ASP A 31 5.13 41.70 -7.06
C ASP A 31 5.46 41.18 -8.48
N ASP A 32 5.46 39.86 -8.64
CA ASP A 32 5.58 39.14 -9.90
C ASP A 32 4.25 39.14 -10.70
N GLY A 33 3.49 40.24 -10.70
CA GLY A 33 2.41 40.58 -11.66
C GLY A 33 1.26 39.58 -11.84
N LEU A 34 1.24 38.47 -11.08
CA LEU A 34 0.28 37.38 -11.16
C LEU A 34 -0.36 37.21 -9.79
N PRO A 35 -1.68 37.46 -9.65
CA PRO A 35 -2.37 37.33 -8.37
C PRO A 35 -2.20 35.90 -7.81
N GLY A 36 -1.37 35.77 -6.76
CA GLY A 36 -1.12 34.49 -6.09
C GLY A 36 0.03 33.63 -6.64
N GLY A 37 0.88 34.16 -7.53
CA GLY A 37 2.05 33.45 -8.09
C GLY A 37 2.95 32.80 -7.03
N ARG A 38 3.35 33.55 -6.00
CA ARG A 38 4.16 33.06 -4.86
C ARG A 38 3.50 31.92 -4.07
N ARG A 39 2.17 31.97 -3.87
CA ARG A 39 1.39 30.92 -3.18
C ARG A 39 1.29 29.64 -4.02
N VAL A 40 1.05 29.79 -5.32
CA VAL A 40 1.07 28.69 -6.28
C VAL A 40 2.45 28.05 -6.33
N ALA A 41 3.52 28.84 -6.35
CA ALA A 41 4.90 28.35 -6.29
C ALA A 41 5.20 27.59 -4.98
N LYS A 42 4.77 28.12 -3.82
CA LYS A 42 4.89 27.45 -2.52
C LYS A 42 4.15 26.10 -2.51
N LEU A 43 2.94 26.05 -3.08
CA LEU A 43 2.14 24.82 -3.20
C LEU A 43 2.75 23.81 -4.17
N LEU A 44 3.24 24.25 -5.33
CA LEU A 44 3.92 23.39 -6.30
C LEU A 44 5.19 22.79 -5.70
N ARG A 45 5.99 23.61 -5.01
CA ARG A 45 7.18 23.15 -4.28
C ARG A 45 6.83 22.16 -3.19
N LYS A 46 5.75 22.39 -2.44
CA LYS A 46 5.23 21.46 -1.42
C LYS A 46 4.78 20.13 -2.06
N LYS A 47 4.04 20.17 -3.17
CA LYS A 47 3.62 18.97 -3.94
C LYS A 47 4.82 18.19 -4.48
N GLN A 48 5.82 18.89 -5.02
CA GLN A 48 7.05 18.26 -5.48
C GLN A 48 7.85 17.63 -4.33
N LEU A 49 7.83 18.23 -3.14
CA LEU A 49 8.41 17.64 -1.93
C LEU A 49 7.64 16.39 -1.46
N VAL A 50 6.31 16.36 -1.60
CA VAL A 50 5.48 15.16 -1.35
C VAL A 50 5.88 14.06 -2.32
N GLU A 51 5.91 14.37 -3.61
CA GLU A 51 6.16 13.42 -4.69
C GLU A 51 7.59 12.86 -4.66
N SER A 52 8.57 13.70 -4.29
CA SER A 52 9.95 13.26 -4.06
C SER A 52 10.18 12.57 -2.72
N GLY A 53 9.14 12.41 -1.89
CA GLY A 53 9.20 11.77 -0.57
C GLY A 53 10.01 12.53 0.48
N ARG A 54 10.42 13.77 0.19
CA ARG A 54 11.23 14.61 1.10
C ARG A 54 10.38 15.42 2.09
N GLN A 55 9.07 15.38 1.96
CA GLN A 55 8.18 16.05 2.90
C GLN A 55 8.10 15.28 4.22
N ARG A 56 8.60 15.90 5.29
CA ARG A 56 8.33 15.44 6.66
C ARG A 56 6.99 16.02 7.11
N LEU A 57 6.02 15.17 7.39
CA LEU A 57 4.74 15.58 7.97
C LEU A 57 4.80 15.47 9.50
N SER A 58 4.54 16.56 10.21
CA SER A 58 4.36 16.56 11.67
C SER A 58 2.93 16.15 12.01
N LEU A 59 2.57 14.88 11.78
CA LEU A 59 1.22 14.37 12.01
C LEU A 59 0.91 14.12 13.49
N ALA A 60 1.93 13.98 14.34
CA ALA A 60 1.76 13.61 15.75
C ALA A 60 0.85 14.57 16.52
N ALA A 61 0.85 15.87 16.20
CA ALA A 61 -0.01 16.85 16.85
C ALA A 61 -1.48 16.78 16.40
N ARG A 62 -1.76 16.15 15.25
CA ARG A 62 -3.12 15.98 14.69
C ARG A 62 -3.76 14.65 15.08
N VAL A 63 -2.97 13.70 15.60
CA VAL A 63 -3.50 12.43 16.09
C VAL A 63 -4.07 12.68 17.49
N LEU A 64 -5.39 12.77 17.57
CA LEU A 64 -6.07 12.81 18.85
C LEU A 64 -5.74 11.52 19.62
N PRO A 65 -5.40 11.60 20.92
CA PRO A 65 -5.26 10.40 21.73
C PRO A 65 -6.61 9.66 21.69
N PRO A 66 -6.61 8.32 21.59
CA PRO A 66 -7.84 7.56 21.49
C PRO A 66 -8.73 7.90 22.69
N GLY A 67 -9.94 8.37 22.40
CA GLY A 67 -10.90 8.73 23.45
C GLY A 67 -11.32 7.48 24.21
N GLN A 68 -11.88 7.63 25.42
CA GLN A 68 -12.35 6.49 26.22
C GLN A 68 -13.48 5.66 25.56
N GLN A 69 -13.99 6.12 24.40
CA GLN A 69 -14.98 5.47 23.53
C GLN A 69 -14.36 4.71 22.34
N ASP A 70 -13.05 4.85 22.09
CA ASP A 70 -12.33 4.09 21.06
C ASP A 70 -12.09 2.67 21.55
N GLY A 71 -13.15 1.86 21.55
CA GLY A 71 -13.08 0.45 21.88
C GLY A 71 -12.30 -0.33 20.82
N PHE A 72 -11.39 -1.19 21.25
CA PHE A 72 -10.74 -2.14 20.35
C PHE A 72 -11.74 -3.21 19.90
N LYS A 73 -11.86 -3.40 18.58
CA LYS A 73 -12.63 -4.52 18.02
C LYS A 73 -11.72 -5.73 17.81
N PHE A 74 -11.98 -6.81 18.55
CA PHE A 74 -11.24 -8.06 18.39
C PHE A 74 -11.84 -8.94 17.29
N ILE A 75 -11.02 -9.36 16.33
CA ILE A 75 -11.40 -10.31 15.27
C ILE A 75 -10.59 -11.60 15.46
N ALA A 76 -11.07 -12.50 16.31
CA ALA A 76 -10.42 -13.78 16.60
C ALA A 76 -10.79 -14.85 15.55
N LYS A 77 -10.18 -14.79 14.36
CA LYS A 77 -10.44 -15.77 13.28
C LYS A 77 -9.26 -16.67 12.91
N HIS A 78 -8.04 -16.27 13.20
CA HIS A 78 -6.84 -17.11 13.00
C HIS A 78 -6.67 -18.07 14.18
N ARG A 79 -6.21 -19.30 13.93
CA ARG A 79 -5.93 -20.35 14.93
C ARG A 79 -4.47 -20.37 15.38
N GLN A 80 -3.56 -19.81 14.59
CA GLN A 80 -2.13 -19.64 14.83
C GLN A 80 -1.72 -18.16 14.75
N PRO A 81 -0.50 -17.82 15.17
CA PRO A 81 -0.01 -16.44 15.17
C PRO A 81 -0.14 -15.77 13.79
N VAL A 82 -0.69 -14.56 13.82
CA VAL A 82 -0.68 -13.66 12.66
C VAL A 82 0.75 -13.19 12.46
N THR A 83 1.27 -13.38 11.25
CA THR A 83 2.66 -13.09 10.88
C THR A 83 2.79 -11.77 10.14
N ALA A 84 1.77 -11.40 9.37
CA ALA A 84 1.75 -10.17 8.61
C ALA A 84 0.35 -9.57 8.54
N VAL A 85 0.28 -8.25 8.47
CA VAL A 85 -0.95 -7.47 8.26
C VAL A 85 -0.64 -6.39 7.23
N ALA A 86 -1.56 -6.15 6.30
CA ALA A 86 -1.48 -5.04 5.36
C ALA A 86 -2.85 -4.38 5.22
N LEU A 87 -2.84 -3.07 4.96
CA LEU A 87 -4.04 -2.30 4.67
C LEU A 87 -4.06 -1.90 3.21
N SER A 88 -5.26 -1.78 2.65
CA SER A 88 -5.46 -1.13 1.36
C SER A 88 -5.19 0.37 1.48
N LYS A 89 -4.80 1.00 0.38
CA LYS A 89 -4.58 2.46 0.30
C LYS A 89 -5.83 3.24 0.72
N ASP A 90 -7.00 2.74 0.37
CA ASP A 90 -8.29 3.37 0.70
C ASP A 90 -8.67 3.19 2.18
N SER A 91 -7.89 2.44 2.97
CA SER A 91 -8.14 2.16 4.39
C SER A 91 -9.46 1.45 4.71
N ASP A 92 -10.26 1.08 3.71
CA ASP A 92 -11.50 0.32 3.89
C ASP A 92 -11.28 -1.18 4.14
N LYS A 93 -10.18 -1.71 3.62
CA LYS A 93 -9.89 -3.15 3.60
C LYS A 93 -8.54 -3.44 4.24
N GLY A 94 -8.51 -4.48 5.06
CA GLY A 94 -7.31 -5.03 5.64
C GLY A 94 -7.12 -6.49 5.29
N PHE A 95 -5.87 -6.92 5.30
CA PHE A 95 -5.43 -8.28 5.04
C PHE A 95 -4.57 -8.75 6.19
N SER A 96 -4.73 -10.00 6.59
CA SER A 96 -3.98 -10.61 7.67
C SER A 96 -3.58 -12.03 7.28
N ALA A 97 -2.32 -12.38 7.49
CA ALA A 97 -1.77 -13.70 7.18
C ALA A 97 -1.36 -14.42 8.45
N SER A 98 -1.55 -15.74 8.50
CA SER A 98 -1.18 -16.57 9.65
C SER A 98 -0.38 -17.80 9.23
N LYS A 99 0.35 -18.36 10.20
CA LYS A 99 1.02 -19.66 10.07
C LYS A 99 0.06 -20.83 9.85
N ASP A 100 -1.25 -20.63 10.05
CA ASP A 100 -2.28 -21.60 9.64
C ASP A 100 -2.39 -21.80 8.13
N GLY A 101 -1.81 -20.90 7.32
CA GLY A 101 -2.00 -20.86 5.88
C GLY A 101 -3.32 -20.31 5.43
N VAL A 102 -3.97 -19.54 6.32
CA VAL A 102 -5.14 -18.76 5.98
C VAL A 102 -4.72 -17.31 5.84
N ILE A 103 -5.13 -16.69 4.74
CA ILE A 103 -5.09 -15.25 4.58
C ILE A 103 -6.54 -14.77 4.76
N LEU A 104 -6.73 -13.81 5.65
CA LEU A 104 -8.01 -13.22 5.98
C LEU A 104 -8.05 -11.80 5.46
N HIS A 105 -9.02 -11.54 4.58
CA HIS A 105 -9.45 -10.20 4.20
C HIS A 105 -10.56 -9.77 5.15
N TRP A 106 -10.49 -8.53 5.61
CA TRP A 106 -11.45 -7.97 6.54
C TRP A 106 -11.75 -6.54 6.16
N ASP A 107 -13.02 -6.18 6.28
CA ASP A 107 -13.50 -4.82 6.12
C ASP A 107 -13.32 -4.09 7.45
N VAL A 108 -12.71 -2.91 7.39
CA VAL A 108 -12.31 -2.12 8.56
C VAL A 108 -13.53 -1.56 9.29
N GLU A 109 -14.53 -1.09 8.55
CA GLU A 109 -15.74 -0.52 9.14
C GLU A 109 -16.64 -1.63 9.68
N THR A 110 -16.96 -2.61 8.83
CA THR A 110 -17.96 -3.62 9.19
C THR A 110 -17.38 -4.75 10.05
N GLY A 111 -16.07 -5.00 9.99
CA GLY A 111 -15.41 -6.16 10.61
C GLY A 111 -15.79 -7.50 9.98
N LYS A 112 -16.52 -7.49 8.86
CA LYS A 112 -16.78 -8.70 8.08
C LYS A 112 -15.45 -9.21 7.54
N SER A 113 -15.29 -10.53 7.57
CA SER A 113 -14.01 -11.12 7.22
C SER A 113 -14.17 -12.42 6.45
N GLU A 114 -13.42 -12.49 5.37
CA GLU A 114 -13.47 -13.50 4.33
C GLU A 114 -12.09 -14.14 4.18
N LYS A 115 -12.07 -15.41 3.83
CA LYS A 115 -10.83 -16.20 3.78
C LYS A 115 -10.40 -16.40 2.34
N TYR A 116 -9.12 -16.22 2.09
CA TYR A 116 -8.45 -16.77 0.92
C TYR A 116 -8.02 -18.19 1.26
N LEU A 117 -8.30 -19.10 0.34
CA LEU A 117 -7.91 -20.50 0.47
C LEU A 117 -6.53 -20.67 -0.14
N TRP A 118 -5.60 -21.23 0.63
CA TRP A 118 -4.26 -21.54 0.14
C TRP A 118 -4.32 -22.42 -1.12
N PRO A 119 -3.47 -22.19 -2.14
CA PRO A 119 -3.57 -22.93 -3.39
C PRO A 119 -3.29 -24.40 -3.12
N THR A 120 -4.15 -25.28 -3.63
CA THR A 120 -3.92 -26.73 -3.54
C THR A 120 -2.86 -27.13 -4.56
N GLU A 121 -2.18 -28.25 -4.32
CA GLU A 121 -1.14 -28.80 -5.20
C GLU A 121 -1.55 -28.86 -6.68
N LYS A 122 -2.83 -29.13 -6.99
CA LYS A 122 -3.35 -29.09 -8.37
C LYS A 122 -3.21 -27.72 -9.03
N VAL A 123 -3.49 -26.65 -8.29
CA VAL A 123 -3.34 -25.25 -8.76
C VAL A 123 -1.86 -24.92 -8.93
N LEU A 124 -1.01 -25.38 -8.02
CA LEU A 124 0.44 -25.21 -8.16
C LEU A 124 0.98 -25.90 -9.42
N VAL A 125 0.55 -27.13 -9.69
CA VAL A 125 0.95 -27.88 -10.88
C VAL A 125 0.41 -27.23 -12.16
N SER A 126 -0.82 -26.71 -12.17
CA SER A 126 -1.35 -25.98 -13.34
C SER A 126 -0.56 -24.72 -13.65
N HIS A 127 0.06 -24.10 -12.64
CA HIS A 127 0.98 -22.97 -12.82
C HIS A 127 2.47 -23.38 -12.92
N HIS A 128 2.76 -24.66 -13.17
CA HIS A 128 4.13 -25.20 -13.32
C HIS A 128 5.05 -24.99 -12.09
N ALA A 129 4.46 -24.83 -10.90
CA ALA A 129 5.21 -24.83 -9.65
C ALA A 129 5.46 -26.26 -9.14
N LYS A 130 6.64 -26.48 -8.56
CA LYS A 130 7.00 -27.72 -7.89
C LYS A 130 6.13 -27.87 -6.66
N ALA A 131 5.68 -29.09 -6.42
CA ALA A 131 4.99 -29.43 -5.19
C ALA A 131 5.87 -29.05 -3.97
N PRO A 132 5.28 -28.50 -2.90
CA PRO A 132 6.03 -28.13 -1.72
C PRO A 132 6.64 -29.36 -1.04
N LEU A 133 7.87 -29.22 -0.52
CA LEU A 133 8.60 -30.32 0.12
C LEU A 133 7.89 -30.88 1.38
N SER A 134 6.99 -30.11 2.00
CA SER A 134 6.24 -30.54 3.18
C SER A 134 4.87 -29.89 3.22
N LYS A 135 3.82 -30.69 3.07
CA LYS A 135 2.41 -30.26 3.01
C LYS A 135 1.95 -29.47 4.25
N LYS A 136 2.49 -29.79 5.43
CA LYS A 136 2.11 -29.14 6.70
C LYS A 136 2.85 -27.83 6.95
N ARG A 137 4.10 -27.72 6.52
CA ARG A 137 4.92 -26.51 6.74
C ARG A 137 4.84 -25.51 5.60
N SER A 138 4.55 -25.95 4.38
CA SER A 138 4.52 -25.06 3.21
C SER A 138 3.36 -24.08 3.22
N GLN A 139 2.33 -24.32 4.04
CA GLN A 139 1.19 -23.43 4.14
C GLN A 139 1.49 -22.22 5.04
N GLN A 140 2.67 -22.11 5.66
CA GLN A 140 2.97 -20.98 6.52
C GLN A 140 3.23 -19.72 5.70
N VAL A 141 2.32 -18.75 5.80
CA VAL A 141 2.51 -17.41 5.22
C VAL A 141 3.33 -16.57 6.20
N LEU A 142 4.39 -15.94 5.69
CA LEU A 142 5.31 -15.13 6.50
C LEU A 142 5.26 -13.66 6.10
N ALA A 143 4.98 -13.37 4.84
CA ALA A 143 4.93 -12.02 4.31
C ALA A 143 3.68 -11.81 3.43
N LEU A 144 3.16 -10.60 3.46
CA LEU A 144 1.99 -10.18 2.71
C LEU A 144 2.18 -8.74 2.24
N ALA A 145 1.87 -8.47 0.97
CA ALA A 145 1.94 -7.15 0.37
C ALA A 145 0.75 -6.91 -0.54
N VAL A 146 0.15 -5.72 -0.46
CA VAL A 146 -0.99 -5.31 -1.28
C VAL A 146 -0.48 -4.29 -2.29
N SER A 147 -0.93 -4.41 -3.53
CA SER A 147 -0.65 -3.42 -4.57
C SER A 147 -1.28 -2.06 -4.23
N SER A 148 -0.65 -0.95 -4.62
CA SER A 148 -1.18 0.39 -4.37
C SER A 148 -2.51 0.65 -5.09
N ASP A 149 -2.79 -0.09 -6.15
CA ASP A 149 -4.07 -0.10 -6.87
C ASP A 149 -5.15 -0.97 -6.21
N GLY A 150 -4.79 -1.73 -5.15
CA GLY A 150 -5.68 -2.64 -4.42
C GLY A 150 -6.18 -3.84 -5.22
N ARG A 151 -5.66 -4.08 -6.43
CA ARG A 151 -6.14 -5.16 -7.31
C ARG A 151 -5.47 -6.48 -7.02
N TYR A 152 -4.22 -6.42 -6.60
CA TYR A 152 -3.39 -7.60 -6.42
C TYR A 152 -2.85 -7.71 -5.00
N LEU A 153 -2.71 -8.95 -4.57
CA LEU A 153 -2.13 -9.33 -3.30
C LEU A 153 -0.98 -10.31 -3.56
N ALA A 154 0.20 -10.01 -3.04
CA ALA A 154 1.36 -10.89 -3.08
C ALA A 154 1.59 -11.50 -1.70
N THR A 155 1.85 -12.80 -1.66
CA THR A 155 2.16 -13.51 -0.41
C THR A 155 3.37 -14.41 -0.57
N GLY A 156 4.21 -14.44 0.45
CA GLY A 156 5.39 -15.31 0.51
C GLY A 156 5.43 -16.10 1.81
N GLY A 157 5.92 -17.34 1.74
CA GLY A 157 5.89 -18.26 2.86
C GLY A 157 7.08 -19.21 2.95
N PHE A 158 6.90 -20.25 3.75
CA PHE A 158 7.90 -21.31 3.92
C PHE A 158 7.94 -22.30 2.73
N ASP A 159 7.01 -22.15 1.77
CA ASP A 159 6.98 -22.86 0.50
C ASP A 159 8.11 -22.48 -0.46
N ARG A 160 8.84 -21.38 -0.20
CA ARG A 160 9.85 -20.78 -1.11
C ARG A 160 9.26 -20.35 -2.45
N HIS A 161 7.98 -20.01 -2.45
CA HIS A 161 7.29 -19.48 -3.60
C HIS A 161 6.68 -18.11 -3.25
N ILE A 162 6.48 -17.30 -4.27
CA ILE A 162 5.74 -16.05 -4.21
C ILE A 162 4.42 -16.30 -4.94
N HIS A 163 3.31 -16.09 -4.24
CA HIS A 163 1.97 -16.25 -4.78
C HIS A 163 1.34 -14.89 -5.07
N LEU A 164 0.76 -14.75 -6.26
CA LEU A 164 -0.07 -13.61 -6.66
C LEU A 164 -1.55 -14.00 -6.62
N TRP A 165 -2.35 -13.12 -6.05
CA TRP A 165 -3.79 -13.28 -5.90
C TRP A 165 -4.52 -12.05 -6.46
N ASP A 166 -5.66 -12.28 -7.10
CA ASP A 166 -6.61 -11.21 -7.43
C ASP A 166 -7.44 -10.90 -6.19
N VAL A 167 -7.51 -9.64 -5.78
CA VAL A 167 -8.29 -9.21 -4.60
C VAL A 167 -9.80 -9.29 -4.85
N ARG A 168 -10.25 -9.08 -6.09
CA ARG A 168 -11.67 -9.04 -6.46
C ARG A 168 -12.25 -10.44 -6.60
N THR A 169 -11.55 -11.33 -7.32
CA THR A 169 -12.01 -12.71 -7.51
C THR A 169 -11.59 -13.62 -6.36
N ARG A 170 -10.54 -13.23 -5.62
CA ARG A 170 -9.90 -14.04 -4.55
C ARG A 170 -9.27 -15.32 -5.08
N GLU A 171 -8.93 -15.33 -6.37
CA GLU A 171 -8.30 -16.46 -7.03
C GLU A 171 -6.79 -16.31 -7.06
N HIS A 172 -6.11 -17.46 -7.03
CA HIS A 172 -4.67 -17.54 -7.23
C HIS A 172 -4.40 -17.36 -8.72
N ILE A 173 -3.62 -16.34 -9.09
CA ILE A 173 -3.32 -16.01 -10.50
C ILE A 173 -2.03 -16.69 -10.93
N GLN A 174 -0.98 -16.53 -10.12
CA GLN A 174 0.37 -16.89 -10.53
C GLN A 174 1.26 -17.23 -9.35
N VAL A 175 2.25 -18.07 -9.59
CA VAL A 175 3.28 -18.45 -8.64
C VAL A 175 4.65 -18.25 -9.26
N TRP A 176 5.58 -17.73 -8.46
CA TRP A 176 6.99 -17.59 -8.80
C TRP A 176 7.85 -18.33 -7.78
N TYR A 177 9.03 -18.77 -8.20
CA TYR A 177 10.02 -19.32 -7.29
C TYR A 177 10.81 -18.18 -6.65
N SER A 178 10.91 -18.16 -5.32
CA SER A 178 11.89 -17.29 -4.67
C SER A 178 13.25 -17.99 -4.76
N PHE A 179 14.05 -17.63 -5.76
CA PHE A 179 15.38 -18.18 -5.96
C PHE A 179 16.34 -17.58 -4.92
N VAL A 180 16.81 -18.38 -3.97
CA VAL A 180 17.93 -17.98 -3.07
C VAL A 180 19.30 -18.23 -3.73
N ASP A 181 19.36 -18.99 -4.83
CA ASP A 181 20.62 -19.34 -5.52
C ASP A 181 20.87 -18.67 -6.89
N ASP A 182 20.00 -17.77 -7.39
CA ASP A 182 20.21 -17.11 -8.69
C ASP A 182 20.56 -15.65 -8.47
N ILE A 183 21.82 -15.34 -8.81
CA ILE A 183 22.50 -14.05 -8.62
C ILE A 183 21.77 -12.92 -9.37
N ARG A 184 20.83 -13.24 -10.29
CA ARG A 184 19.98 -12.26 -10.98
C ARG A 184 18.88 -11.65 -10.11
N ALA A 185 18.35 -12.36 -9.11
CA ALA A 185 17.24 -11.87 -8.28
C ALA A 185 17.68 -10.86 -7.21
N ASN A 186 18.97 -10.85 -6.85
CA ASN A 186 19.53 -9.93 -5.84
C ASN A 186 19.46 -8.46 -6.27
N HIS A 187 19.45 -8.16 -7.57
CA HIS A 187 19.33 -6.77 -8.02
C HIS A 187 17.88 -6.23 -7.93
N ILE A 188 16.88 -7.10 -7.90
CA ILE A 188 15.46 -6.71 -7.89
C ILE A 188 14.94 -6.58 -6.45
N ILE A 189 15.40 -7.45 -5.53
CA ILE A 189 14.83 -7.52 -4.17
C ILE A 189 15.59 -6.61 -3.18
N GLN A 190 16.89 -6.35 -3.35
CA GLN A 190 17.65 -5.51 -2.41
C GLN A 190 17.45 -4.00 -2.60
N ARG A 191 16.83 -3.54 -3.68
CA ARG A 191 16.50 -2.11 -3.88
C ARG A 191 15.08 -1.72 -3.48
N ASN A 192 14.19 -2.68 -3.26
CA ASN A 192 12.75 -2.44 -3.18
C ASN A 192 12.11 -2.91 -1.86
N ALA A 193 12.81 -2.73 -0.74
CA ALA A 193 12.15 -2.83 0.58
C ALA A 193 11.17 -1.67 0.83
N CYS A 194 11.18 -0.62 0.00
CA CYS A 194 10.41 0.60 0.25
C CYS A 194 9.33 0.93 -0.80
N ASN A 195 9.20 0.20 -1.92
CA ASN A 195 8.12 0.44 -2.88
C ASN A 195 7.80 -0.83 -3.68
N PHE A 196 6.69 -1.49 -3.32
CA PHE A 196 6.11 -2.60 -4.07
C PHE A 196 5.50 -2.17 -5.42
N ASP A 197 5.40 -0.85 -5.67
CA ASP A 197 4.93 -0.28 -6.95
C ASP A 197 5.80 -0.68 -8.15
N PHE A 198 7.04 -1.09 -7.93
CA PHE A 198 7.97 -1.42 -9.02
C PHE A 198 7.70 -2.78 -9.68
N LEU A 199 6.95 -3.68 -9.04
CA LEU A 199 6.63 -4.99 -9.62
C LEU A 199 5.54 -4.91 -10.71
N PHE A 200 4.80 -3.80 -10.80
CA PHE A 200 3.76 -3.60 -11.82
C PHE A 200 4.23 -2.83 -13.06
N LEU A 201 5.40 -2.18 -13.00
CA LEU A 201 5.86 -1.29 -14.07
C LEU A 201 6.63 -1.99 -15.20
N GLU A 202 6.95 -3.28 -15.07
CA GLU A 202 7.77 -4.02 -16.06
C GLU A 202 6.96 -4.93 -16.99
N GLN A 203 5.62 -4.83 -16.99
CA GLN A 203 4.73 -5.57 -17.91
C GLN A 203 3.69 -4.70 -18.64
N ALA A 204 4.06 -3.50 -19.07
CA ALA A 204 3.34 -2.84 -20.15
C ALA A 204 4.18 -3.00 -21.45
N PRO A 205 3.57 -3.41 -22.58
CA PRO A 205 4.27 -3.48 -23.86
C PRO A 205 4.76 -2.11 -24.35
#